data_AF-A0A847YCD5-F1
#
_entry.id   AF-A0A847YCD5-F1
#
_cell.length_a   1.000
_cell.length_b   1.000
_cell.length_c   1.000
_cell.angle_alpha   90.00
_cell.angle_beta   90.00
_cell.angle_gamma   90.00
#
_symmetry.space_group_name_H-M   'P 1'
#
loop_
_entity.id
_entity.type
_entity.pdbx_description
1 polymer ?
#
loop_
_entity_poly.entity_id
_entity_poly.type
_entity_poly.pdbx_seq_one_letter_code
_entity_poly.pdbx_strand_id
1 'polypeptide(L)' 'MLHDEAFLIGEFPRTIDDRFRLSLPNELLEPLAKDAAELVLVKERRGCLSAWNPKVWEARWQGGIDLIRQKM' A
#
# COMPACT_ATOMS: atom_id res chain seq x y z
N MET A 1 -9.24 7.17 15.75
CA MET A 1 -9.96 6.22 14.88
C MET A 1 -8.92 5.30 14.28
N LEU A 2 -8.99 4.00 14.58
CA LEU A 2 -8.25 3.02 13.80
C LEU A 2 -8.75 3.21 12.36
N HIS A 3 -7.87 3.59 11.44
CA HIS A 3 -8.21 3.54 10.03
C HIS A 3 -8.56 2.07 9.76
N ASP A 4 -9.73 1.81 9.20
CA ASP A 4 -10.08 0.49 8.68
C ASP A 4 -9.03 0.18 7.60
N GLU A 5 -7.92 -0.43 8.00
CA GLU A 5 -6.93 -0.95 7.07
C GLU A 5 -7.65 -2.04 6.30
N ALA A 6 -7.88 -1.79 5.01
CA ALA A 6 -8.61 -2.71 4.16
C ALA A 6 -7.94 -4.08 4.22
N PHE A 7 -8.73 -5.11 4.54
CA PHE A 7 -8.21 -6.46 4.69
C PHE A 7 -7.97 -7.07 3.30
N LEU A 8 -6.71 -7.07 2.87
CA LEU A 8 -6.29 -7.66 1.60
C LEU A 8 -5.99 -9.14 1.80
N ILE A 9 -6.69 -10.02 1.09
CA ILE A 9 -6.50 -11.47 1.13
C ILE A 9 -6.36 -12.07 -0.26
N GLY A 10 -5.66 -13.21 -0.31
CA GLY A 10 -5.44 -13.99 -1.53
C GLY A 10 -4.02 -13.91 -2.05
N GLU A 11 -3.69 -14.84 -2.95
CA GLU A 11 -2.40 -14.93 -3.62
C GLU A 11 -2.65 -14.97 -5.13
N PHE A 12 -2.03 -14.05 -5.86
CA PHE A 12 -2.28 -13.88 -7.29
C PHE A 12 -0.96 -13.91 -8.05
N PRO A 13 -0.57 -15.06 -8.62
CA PRO A 13 0.58 -15.15 -9.48
C PRO A 13 0.43 -14.22 -10.68
N ARG A 14 1.44 -13.38 -10.91
CA ARG A 14 1.48 -12.42 -12.02
C ARG A 14 2.89 -12.40 -12.61
N THR A 15 2.96 -12.06 -13.88
CA THR A 15 4.23 -11.84 -14.59
C THR A 15 4.38 -10.35 -14.85
N ILE A 16 5.61 -9.86 -14.73
CA ILE A 16 5.95 -8.50 -15.12
C ILE A 16 6.06 -8.47 -16.65
N ASP A 17 5.40 -7.52 -17.28
CA ASP A 17 5.46 -7.39 -18.73
C ASP A 17 6.80 -6.83 -19.23
N ASP A 18 6.96 -6.77 -20.55
CA ASP A 18 8.14 -6.22 -21.24
C ASP A 18 8.41 -4.75 -20.94
N ARG A 19 7.43 -4.04 -20.37
CA ARG A 19 7.49 -2.64 -19.98
C ARG A 19 7.62 -2.46 -18.47
N PHE A 20 7.99 -3.51 -17.74
CA PHE A 20 8.17 -3.50 -16.30
C PHE A 20 6.90 -3.16 -15.50
N ARG A 21 5.73 -3.49 -16.03
CA ARG A 21 4.44 -3.25 -15.37
C ARG A 21 3.89 -4.53 -14.75
N LEU A 22 3.18 -4.35 -13.65
CA LEU A 22 2.42 -5.39 -12.97
C LEU A 22 0.94 -5.00 -13.02
N SER A 23 0.08 -5.88 -13.53
CA SER A 23 -1.37 -5.66 -13.48
C SER A 23 -1.94 -6.13 -12.15
N LEU A 24 -2.68 -5.26 -11.47
CA LEU A 24 -3.33 -5.60 -10.22
C LEU A 24 -4.53 -6.52 -10.47
N PRO A 25 -4.74 -7.58 -9.65
CA PRO A 25 -5.99 -8.33 -9.63
C PRO A 25 -7.18 -7.41 -9.33
N ASN A 26 -8.29 -7.61 -10.03
CA ASN A 26 -9.50 -6.80 -9.86
C ASN A 26 -10.05 -6.86 -8.43
N GLU A 27 -9.91 -8.02 -7.79
CA GLU A 27 -10.31 -8.31 -6.42
C GLU A 27 -9.62 -7.40 -5.40
N LEU A 28 -8.43 -6.89 -5.73
CA LEU A 28 -7.66 -6.00 -4.86
C LEU A 28 -7.92 -4.52 -5.15
N LEU A 29 -8.53 -4.15 -6.28
CA LEU A 29 -8.65 -2.75 -6.69
C LEU A 29 -9.46 -1.91 -5.70
N GLU A 30 -10.68 -2.34 -5.36
CA GLU A 30 -11.52 -1.59 -4.42
C GLU A 30 -10.89 -1.50 -3.02
N PRO A 31 -10.47 -2.61 -2.36
CA PRO A 31 -9.92 -2.50 -1.01
C PRO A 31 -8.56 -1.78 -0.97
N LEU A 32 -7.70 -1.88 -2.01
CA LEU A 32 -6.39 -1.24 -2.02
C LEU A 32 -6.41 0.20 -2.54
N ALA A 33 -7.15 0.46 -3.62
CA ALA A 33 -7.09 1.69 -4.41
C ALA A 33 -8.36 2.53 -4.33
N LYS A 34 -9.21 2.31 -3.30
CA LYS A 34 -10.42 3.09 -3.09
C LYS A 34 -10.19 4.60 -3.25
N ASP A 35 -10.95 5.21 -4.16
CA ASP A 35 -10.88 6.64 -4.50
C ASP A 35 -9.48 7.16 -4.89
N ALA A 36 -8.56 6.27 -5.25
CA ALA A 36 -7.19 6.61 -5.60
C ALA A 36 -6.91 6.31 -7.08
N ALA A 37 -6.48 7.33 -7.83
CA ALA A 37 -6.05 7.18 -9.21
C ALA A 37 -4.64 6.55 -9.31
N GLU A 38 -3.84 6.69 -8.25
CA GLU A 38 -2.46 6.24 -8.18
C GLU A 38 -2.17 5.59 -6.82
N LEU A 39 -1.15 4.73 -6.79
CA LEU A 39 -0.69 4.07 -5.58
C LEU A 39 0.75 4.48 -5.26
N VAL A 40 1.07 4.51 -3.97
CA VAL A 40 2.45 4.66 -3.50
C VAL A 40 3.10 3.28 -3.49
N LEU A 41 4.25 3.16 -4.14
CA LEU A 41 5.07 1.96 -4.12
C LEU A 41 6.22 2.15 -3.13
N VAL A 42 6.37 1.22 -2.21
CA VAL A 42 7.40 1.28 -1.15
C VAL A 42 8.29 0.05 -1.23
N LYS A 43 9.60 0.29 -1.05
CA LYS A 43 10.59 -0.78 -0.94
C LYS A 43 10.49 -1.39 0.45
N GLU A 44 10.33 -2.71 0.49
CA GLU A 44 10.25 -3.47 1.73
C GLU A 44 11.52 -4.31 1.94
N ARG A 45 11.39 -5.41 2.70
CA ARG A 45 12.41 -6.47 2.78
C ARG A 45 12.85 -6.93 1.39
N ARG A 46 14.05 -7.50 1.32
CA ARG A 46 14.68 -7.96 0.07
C ARG A 46 13.71 -8.78 -0.79
N GLY A 47 13.50 -8.33 -2.03
CA GLY A 47 12.62 -8.99 -3.00
C GLY A 47 11.14 -8.66 -2.86
N CYS A 48 10.75 -7.78 -1.94
CA CYS A 48 9.36 -7.38 -1.74
C CYS A 48 9.15 -5.88 -2.00
N LEU A 49 7.97 -5.57 -2.50
CA LEU A 49 7.42 -4.23 -2.61
C LEU A 49 6.04 -4.23 -1.95
N SER A 50 5.68 -3.13 -1.32
CA SER A 50 4.31 -2.88 -0.89
C SER A 50 3.70 -1.75 -1.72
N ALA A 51 2.41 -1.85 -1.99
CA ALA A 51 1.63 -0.82 -2.64
C ALA A 51 0.60 -0.28 -1.64
N TRP A 52 0.38 1.02 -1.64
CA TRP A 52 -0.49 1.68 -0.67
C TRP A 52 -1.38 2.73 -1.35
N ASN A 53 -2.60 2.86 -0.82
CA ASN A 53 -3.38 4.07 -1.03
C ASN A 53 -2.60 5.29 -0.48
N PRO A 54 -2.44 6.38 -1.25
CA PRO A 54 -1.67 7.54 -0.79
C PRO A 54 -2.12 8.13 0.55
N LYS A 55 -3.45 8.21 0.78
CA LYS A 55 -4.00 8.77 2.03
C LYS A 55 -3.68 7.88 3.23
N VAL A 56 -3.77 6.56 3.06
CA VAL A 56 -3.45 5.59 4.10
C VAL A 56 -1.95 5.62 4.42
N TRP A 57 -1.11 5.70 3.39
CA TRP A 57 0.34 5.79 3.55
C TRP A 57 0.75 7.05 4.32
N GLU A 58 0.21 8.21 3.95
CA GLU A 58 0.50 9.47 4.63
C GLU A 58 0.08 9.43 6.11
N ALA A 59 -1.13 8.94 6.40
CA ALA A 59 -1.61 8.80 7.77
C ALA A 59 -0.71 7.88 8.62
N ARG A 60 -0.23 6.77 8.04
CA ARG A 60 0.70 5.85 8.71
C ARG A 60 2.02 6.54 9.05
N TRP A 61 2.60 7.29 8.11
CA TRP A 61 3.85 7.98 8.33
C TRP A 61 3.73 9.09 9.39
N GLN A 62 2.66 9.87 9.31
CA GLN A 62 2.38 10.93 10.27
C GLN A 62 2.21 10.37 11.69
N GLY A 63 1.48 9.26 11.85
CA GLY A 63 1.33 8.59 13.14
C GLY A 63 2.68 8.12 13.73
N GLY A 64 3.60 7.66 12.88
CA GLY A 64 4.96 7.29 13.30
C GLY A 64 5.76 8.50 13.79
N ILE A 65 5.68 9.64 13.10
CA ILE A 65 6.32 10.89 13.49
C ILE A 65 5.78 11.38 14.84
N ASP A 66 4.46 11.37 15.01
CA ASP A 66 3.82 11.86 16.22
C ASP A 66 4.17 11.00 17.44
N LEU A 67 4.32 9.68 17.26
CA LEU A 67 4.80 8.78 18.30
C LEU A 67 6.24 9.13 18.75
N ILE A 68 7.12 9.47 17.82
CA ILE A 68 8.50 9.89 18.15
C ILE A 68 8.47 11.21 18.92
N ARG A 69 7.66 12.18 18.48
CA ARG A 69 7.51 13.48 19.14
C ARG A 69 7.03 13.37 20.58
N GLN A 70 6.13 12.43 20.88
CA GLN A 70 5.65 12.20 22.25
C GLN A 70 6.70 11.61 23.19
N LYS A 71 7.79 11.05 22.64
CA LYS A 71 8.87 10.41 23.41
C LYS A 71 10.11 11.30 23.55
N MET A 72 10.11 12.48 22.94
CA MET A 72 11.11 13.53 23.14
C MET A 72 10.62 14.49 24.23
#